data_AF-A0A2V5VCJ9-F1
#
_entry.id   AF-A0A2V5VCJ9-F1
#
_cell.length_a   1.000
_cell.length_b   1.000
_cell.length_c   1.000
_cell.angle_alpha   90.00
_cell.angle_beta   90.00
_cell.angle_gamma   90.00
#
_symmetry.space_group_name_H-M   'P 1'
#
loop_
_entity.id
_entity.type
_entity.pdbx_description
1 polymer ?
#
loop_
_entity_poly.entity_id
_entity_poly.type
_entity_poly.pdbx_seq_one_letter_code
_entity_poly.pdbx_strand_id
1 'polypeptide(L)'
;HVNSLGTAQMLEVICEKNLPVRKIVVASSQAVYSEGAGECPEHGIVFPSVRPVEQLRKGDWQVHCPLCSAITRSVPTPEDAPIGGETVYGLTKVDQEKLVLLWGKQTGIPTVALR
;
A
#
# COMPACT_ATOMS: atom_id res chain seq x y z
N HIS A 1 13.51 -7.20 4.99
CA HIS A 1 14.41 -8.02 4.14
C HIS A 1 13.66 -8.81 3.07
N VAL A 2 12.72 -9.70 3.41
CA VAL A 2 12.14 -10.65 2.42
C VAL A 2 11.45 -9.98 1.21
N ASN A 3 10.47 -9.09 1.43
CA ASN A 3 9.68 -8.51 0.33
C ASN A 3 10.53 -7.67 -0.63
N SER A 4 11.28 -6.68 -0.12
CA SER A 4 12.04 -5.76 -0.97
C SER A 4 13.27 -6.43 -1.58
N LEU A 5 14.13 -7.08 -0.79
CA LEU A 5 15.40 -7.65 -1.26
C LEU A 5 15.17 -8.85 -2.19
N GLY A 6 14.29 -9.78 -1.81
CA GLY A 6 14.02 -10.96 -2.63
C GLY A 6 13.45 -10.57 -4.00
N THR A 7 12.60 -9.54 -4.03
CA THR A 7 12.08 -9.01 -5.30
C THR A 7 13.18 -8.33 -6.11
N ALA A 8 14.03 -7.52 -5.48
CA ALA A 8 15.16 -6.90 -6.18
C ALA A 8 16.08 -7.93 -6.84
N GLN A 9 16.46 -8.97 -6.10
CA GLN A 9 17.30 -10.06 -6.60
C GLN A 9 16.64 -10.80 -7.77
N MET A 10 15.33 -11.08 -7.68
CA MET A 10 14.59 -11.70 -8.79
C MET A 10 14.63 -10.83 -10.05
N LEU A 11 14.38 -9.52 -9.92
CA LEU A 11 14.39 -8.58 -11.04
C LEU A 11 15.78 -8.44 -11.65
N GLU A 12 16.82 -8.41 -10.83
CA GLU A 12 18.23 -8.39 -11.25
C GLU A 12 18.57 -9.65 -12.06
N VAL A 13 18.23 -10.83 -11.56
CA VAL A 13 18.44 -12.12 -12.27
C VAL A 13 17.72 -12.15 -13.62
N ILE A 14 16.50 -11.61 -13.70
CA ILE A 14 15.75 -11.52 -14.97
C ILE A 14 16.53 -10.71 -16.00
N CYS A 15 17.07 -9.55 -15.60
CA CYS A 15 17.89 -8.71 -16.47
C CYS A 15 19.23 -9.36 -16.83
N GLU A 16 20.00 -9.79 -15.83
CA GLU A 16 21.36 -10.32 -16.03
C GLU A 16 21.40 -11.59 -16.88
N LYS A 17 20.40 -12.47 -16.70
CA LYS A 17 20.31 -13.73 -17.45
C LYS A 17 19.46 -13.60 -18.72
N ASN A 18 18.96 -12.40 -19.02
CA ASN A 18 18.06 -12.12 -20.14
C ASN A 18 16.91 -13.15 -20.21
N LEU A 19 16.27 -13.39 -19.06
CA LEU A 19 15.20 -14.39 -18.98
C LEU A 19 14.01 -13.95 -19.83
N PRO A 20 13.31 -14.88 -20.50
CA PRO A 20 12.21 -14.57 -21.42
C PRO A 20 10.89 -14.23 -20.68
N VAL A 21 10.96 -13.39 -19.63
CA VAL A 21 9.81 -12.95 -18.85
C VAL A 21 9.02 -11.92 -19.65
N ARG A 22 7.73 -12.19 -19.86
CA ARG A 22 6.84 -11.34 -20.66
C ARG A 22 5.91 -10.46 -19.84
N LYS A 23 5.74 -10.75 -18.54
CA LYS A 23 4.90 -9.99 -17.62
C LYS A 23 5.25 -10.35 -16.18
N ILE A 24 5.16 -9.39 -15.27
CA ILE A 24 5.23 -9.64 -13.83
C ILE A 24 3.95 -9.12 -13.18
N VAL A 25 3.34 -9.95 -12.32
CA VAL A 25 2.26 -9.54 -11.43
C VAL A 25 2.81 -9.59 -10.02
N VAL A 26 2.94 -8.43 -9.37
CA VAL A 26 3.34 -8.36 -7.97
C VAL A 26 2.10 -8.41 -7.10
N ALA A 27 2.01 -9.43 -6.26
CA ALA A 27 1.05 -9.43 -5.16
C ALA A 27 1.52 -8.37 -4.17
N SER A 28 0.90 -7.20 -4.17
CA SER A 28 1.07 -6.13 -3.17
C SER A 28 0.16 -6.44 -1.97
N SER A 29 -0.41 -5.45 -1.30
CA SER A 29 -1.35 -5.65 -0.21
C SER A 29 -2.14 -4.39 0.10
N GLN A 30 -3.40 -4.52 0.52
CA GLN A 30 -4.16 -3.46 1.18
C GLN A 30 -3.41 -2.75 2.33
N ALA A 31 -2.42 -3.39 2.95
CA ALA A 31 -1.61 -2.79 4.02
C ALA A 31 -0.81 -1.55 3.58
N VAL A 32 -0.74 -1.28 2.28
CA VAL A 32 -0.20 -0.04 1.72
C VAL A 32 -1.13 1.16 1.93
N TYR A 33 -2.39 0.97 2.35
CA TYR A 33 -3.39 2.05 2.50
C TYR A 33 -3.67 2.47 3.94
N SER A 34 -2.76 2.22 4.90
CA SER A 34 -2.97 2.60 6.31
C SER A 34 -4.29 2.04 6.89
N GLU A 35 -5.23 2.89 7.35
CA GLU A 35 -6.58 2.47 7.82
C GLU A 35 -7.60 2.32 6.67
N GLY A 36 -7.20 2.62 5.44
CA GLY A 36 -8.08 2.65 4.27
C GLY A 36 -8.94 3.90 4.19
N ALA A 37 -9.96 3.84 3.35
CA ALA A 37 -10.92 4.92 3.16
C ALA A 37 -12.04 4.90 4.21
N GLY A 38 -12.36 6.07 4.73
CA GLY A 38 -13.53 6.31 5.57
C GLY A 38 -14.41 7.39 4.95
N GLU A 39 -15.73 7.27 5.07
CA GLU A 39 -16.67 8.31 4.70
C GLU A 39 -17.08 9.11 5.93
N CYS A 40 -16.71 10.39 5.93
CA CYS A 40 -17.10 11.37 6.91
C CYS A 40 -18.47 11.96 6.54
N PRO A 41 -19.39 12.14 7.52
CA PRO A 41 -20.70 12.73 7.26
C PRO A 41 -20.63 14.17 6.72
N GLU A 42 -19.53 14.89 6.95
CA GLU A 42 -19.34 16.28 6.54
C GLU A 42 -18.38 16.45 5.37
N HIS A 43 -17.29 15.66 5.33
CA HIS A 43 -16.17 15.86 4.40
C HIS A 43 -16.11 14.82 3.26
N GLY A 44 -17.04 13.86 3.22
CA GLY A 44 -17.04 12.79 2.24
C GLY A 44 -15.89 11.79 2.47
N ILE A 45 -15.29 11.29 1.39
CA ILE A 45 -14.20 10.30 1.48
C ILE A 45 -12.94 10.95 2.06
N VAL A 46 -12.41 10.35 3.12
CA VAL A 46 -11.18 10.75 3.80
C VAL A 46 -10.26 9.53 3.98
N PHE A 47 -8.98 9.79 4.22
CA PHE A 47 -7.94 8.78 4.43
C PHE A 47 -7.26 9.00 5.79
N PRO A 48 -7.82 8.42 6.87
CA PRO A 48 -7.28 8.58 8.22
C PRO A 48 -5.89 7.92 8.36
N SER A 49 -5.03 8.51 9.19
CA SER A 49 -3.80 7.86 9.65
C SER A 49 -4.11 6.71 10.61
N VAL A 50 -3.09 5.88 10.88
CA VAL A 50 -3.22 4.80 11.88
C VAL A 50 -3.66 5.37 13.23
N ARG A 51 -4.65 4.71 13.84
CA ARG A 51 -5.16 5.10 15.17
C ARG A 51 -4.03 5.04 16.20
N PRO A 52 -3.85 6.09 17.02
CA PRO A 52 -2.81 6.09 18.04
C PRO A 52 -3.11 5.06 19.13
N VAL A 53 -2.05 4.47 19.70
CA VAL A 53 -2.16 3.44 20.74
C VAL A 53 -2.94 3.95 21.96
N GLU A 54 -2.81 5.24 22.27
CA GLU A 54 -3.50 5.92 23.36
C GLU A 54 -5.03 5.90 23.19
N GLN A 55 -5.52 6.02 21.95
CA GLN A 55 -6.95 5.92 21.62
C GLN A 55 -7.43 4.49 21.86
N LEU A 56 -6.70 3.50 21.32
CA LEU A 56 -7.06 2.09 21.46
C LEU A 56 -7.07 1.63 22.92
N ARG A 57 -6.12 2.12 23.74
CA ARG A 57 -6.08 1.84 25.19
C ARG A 57 -7.29 2.39 25.95
N LYS A 58 -7.95 3.42 25.44
CA LYS A 58 -9.18 3.99 26.01
C LYS A 58 -10.43 3.22 25.57
N GLY A 59 -10.29 2.16 24.77
CA GLY A 59 -11.40 1.38 24.23
C GLY A 59 -12.10 2.03 23.05
N ASP A 60 -11.52 3.08 22.48
CA ASP A 60 -12.04 3.73 21.29
C ASP A 60 -11.44 3.09 20.03
N TRP A 61 -12.25 2.22 19.42
CA TRP A 61 -11.88 1.48 18.21
C TRP A 61 -12.33 2.17 16.92
N GLN A 62 -12.98 3.34 17.02
CA GLN A 62 -13.53 4.01 15.85
C GLN A 62 -12.44 4.67 15.01
N VAL A 63 -12.67 4.73 13.71
CA VAL A 63 -11.82 5.48 12.78
C VAL A 63 -12.43 6.87 12.63
N HIS A 64 -11.66 7.90 12.99
CA HIS A 64 -12.12 9.28 13.01
C HIS A 64 -11.67 10.05 11.77
N CYS A 65 -12.51 11.00 11.34
CA CYS A 65 -12.18 11.91 10.26
C CYS A 65 -10.98 12.78 10.69
N PRO A 66 -9.92 12.90 9.86
CA PRO A 66 -8.75 13.70 10.21
C PRO A 66 -9.01 15.21 10.25
N LEU A 67 -10.18 15.66 9.77
CA LEU A 67 -10.55 17.08 9.69
C LEU A 67 -11.45 17.53 10.84
N CYS A 68 -12.44 16.72 11.23
CA CYS A 68 -13.46 17.09 12.23
C CYS A 68 -13.61 16.11 13.39
N SER A 69 -12.84 15.02 13.38
CA SER A 69 -12.92 13.94 14.38
C SER A 69 -14.27 13.22 14.47
N ALA A 70 -15.19 13.43 13.54
CA ALA A 70 -16.42 12.63 13.44
C ALA A 70 -16.07 11.16 13.15
N ILE A 71 -16.86 10.23 13.68
CA ILE A 71 -16.73 8.79 13.36
C ILE A 71 -17.03 8.60 11.87
N THR A 72 -16.14 7.88 11.18
CA THR A 72 -16.28 7.57 9.75
C THR A 72 -17.00 6.24 9.54
N ARG A 73 -17.67 6.10 8.39
CA ARG A 73 -18.17 4.82 7.89
C ARG A 73 -17.08 4.18 7.01
N SER A 74 -16.74 2.91 7.25
CA SER A 74 -15.81 2.19 6.37
C SER A 74 -16.40 2.04 4.96
N VAL A 75 -15.58 2.33 3.95
CA VAL A 75 -15.94 2.22 2.52
C VAL A 75 -14.81 1.54 1.74
N PRO A 76 -15.07 0.98 0.54
CA PRO A 76 -14.02 0.46 -0.32
C PRO A 76 -12.94 1.52 -0.57
N THR A 77 -11.68 1.12 -0.46
CA THR A 77 -10.55 2.03 -0.67
C THR A 77 -10.23 2.11 -2.16
N PRO A 78 -10.34 3.30 -2.79
CA PRO A 78 -10.03 3.46 -4.21
C PRO A 78 -8.52 3.38 -4.47
N GLU A 79 -8.13 3.05 -5.70
CA GLU A 79 -6.73 2.85 -6.08
C GLU A 79 -5.89 4.14 -6.10
N ASP A 80 -6.55 5.30 -6.11
CA ASP A 80 -5.94 6.63 -5.98
C ASP A 80 -5.75 7.07 -4.52
N ALA A 81 -6.16 6.24 -3.56
CA ALA A 81 -5.92 6.49 -2.15
C ALA A 81 -4.42 6.67 -1.85
N PRO A 82 -4.05 7.57 -0.92
CA PRO A 82 -2.67 7.75 -0.51
C PRO A 82 -2.06 6.44 -0.03
N ILE A 83 -0.93 6.07 -0.63
CA ILE A 83 -0.16 4.90 -0.21
C ILE A 83 0.80 5.31 0.91
N GLY A 84 0.70 4.60 2.04
CA GLY A 84 1.52 4.75 3.23
C GLY A 84 2.29 3.49 3.61
N GLY A 85 3.29 3.67 4.47
CA GLY A 85 4.15 2.62 5.02
C GLY A 85 4.11 2.59 6.54
N GLU A 86 2.93 2.79 7.13
CA GLU A 86 2.73 3.01 8.58
C GLU A 86 3.04 1.77 9.45
N THR A 87 3.32 0.63 8.82
CA THR A 87 3.84 -0.57 9.49
C THR A 87 5.08 -1.06 8.78
N VAL A 88 5.97 -1.78 9.47
CA VAL A 88 7.16 -2.37 8.86
C VAL A 88 6.79 -3.27 7.67
N TYR A 89 5.72 -4.06 7.81
CA TYR A 89 5.20 -4.87 6.71
C TYR A 89 4.71 -3.99 5.56
N GLY A 90 3.81 -3.03 5.84
CA GLY A 90 3.25 -2.11 4.84
C GLY A 90 4.34 -1.38 4.06
N LEU A 91 5.35 -0.83 4.75
CA LEU A 91 6.50 -0.19 4.14
C LEU A 91 7.21 -1.13 3.16
N THR A 92 7.49 -2.36 3.57
CA THR A 92 8.16 -3.32 2.67
C THR A 92 7.30 -3.71 1.46
N LYS A 93 5.97 -3.67 1.56
CA LYS A 93 5.04 -3.89 0.44
C LYS A 93 5.02 -2.69 -0.50
N VAL A 94 5.04 -1.47 0.03
CA VAL A 94 5.18 -0.23 -0.76
C VAL A 94 6.49 -0.27 -1.56
N ASP A 95 7.60 -0.61 -0.92
CA ASP A 95 8.90 -0.70 -1.58
C ASP A 95 8.90 -1.77 -2.67
N GLN A 96 8.39 -2.96 -2.36
CA GLN A 96 8.27 -4.07 -3.32
C GLN A 96 7.45 -3.67 -4.55
N GLU A 97 6.31 -3.03 -4.32
CA GLU A 97 5.41 -2.59 -5.38
C GLU A 97 6.05 -1.52 -6.26
N LYS A 98 6.59 -0.46 -5.65
CA LYS A 98 7.25 0.63 -6.37
C LYS A 98 8.43 0.11 -7.19
N LEU A 99 9.20 -0.81 -6.62
CA LEU A 99 10.34 -1.43 -7.29
C LEU A 99 9.89 -2.16 -8.57
N VAL A 100 8.89 -3.04 -8.49
CA VAL A 100 8.41 -3.80 -9.65
C VAL A 100 7.81 -2.88 -10.70
N LEU A 101 6.96 -1.94 -10.31
CA LEU A 101 6.30 -1.02 -11.25
C LEU A 101 7.33 -0.14 -11.98
N LEU A 102 8.28 0.44 -11.24
CA LEU A 102 9.33 1.28 -11.83
C LEU A 102 10.27 0.47 -12.72
N TRP A 103 10.66 -0.73 -12.28
CA TRP A 103 11.51 -1.62 -13.07
C TRP A 103 10.84 -1.99 -14.39
N GLY A 104 9.56 -2.36 -14.38
CA GLY A 104 8.83 -2.69 -15.62
C GLY A 104 8.73 -1.51 -16.58
N LYS A 105 8.55 -0.29 -16.04
CA LYS A 105 8.60 0.94 -16.84
C LYS A 105 9.97 1.16 -17.49
N GLN A 106 11.06 0.81 -16.82
CA GLN A 106 12.43 0.97 -17.33
C GLN A 106 12.84 -0.11 -18.33
N THR A 107 12.43 -1.36 -18.10
CA THR A 107 12.80 -2.51 -18.95
C THR A 107 11.84 -2.74 -20.12
N GLY A 108 10.66 -2.12 -20.09
CA GLY A 108 9.60 -2.35 -21.06
C GLY A 108 8.83 -3.65 -20.83
N ILE A 109 9.12 -4.40 -19.77
CA ILE A 109 8.36 -5.61 -19.40
C ILE A 109 7.10 -5.17 -18.65
N PRO A 110 5.89 -5.53 -19.13
CA PRO A 110 4.64 -5.17 -18.47
C PRO A 110 4.58 -5.64 -17.02
N THR A 111 4.22 -4.72 -16.11
CA THR A 111 4.08 -4.98 -14.67
C THR A 111 2.71 -4.55 -14.16
N VAL A 112 2.16 -5.32 -13.22
CA VAL A 112 0.88 -5.03 -12.55
C VAL A 112 1.03 -5.28 -11.07
N ALA A 113 0.54 -4.35 -10.24
CA ALA A 113 0.38 -4.53 -8.80
C ALA A 113 -1.05 -4.94 -8.49
N LEU A 114 -1.22 -6.03 -7.74
CA LEU A 114 -2.50 -6.47 -7.19
C LEU A 114 -2.51 -6.17 -5.69
N ARG A 115 -3.36 -5.25 -5.23
CA ARG A 115 -3.42 -4.79 -3.84
C ARG A 115 -4.61 -5.39 -3.10
#